data_AF-A0A7V8BPG1-F1
#
_entry.id   AF-A0A7V8BPG1-F1
#
_cell.length_a   1.000
_cell.length_b   1.000
_cell.length_c   1.000
_cell.angle_alpha   90.00
_cell.angle_beta   90.00
_cell.angle_gamma   90.00
#
_symmetry.space_group_name_H-M   'P 1'
#
loop_
_entity.id
_entity.type
_entity.pdbx_description
1 polymer ?
#
loop_
_entity_poly.entity_id
_entity_poly.type
_entity_poly.pdbx_seq_one_letter_code
_entity_poly.pdbx_strand_id
1 'polypeptide(L)'
;MSSYTASIILDSSSGPIENAETLMKLSTQEVTHNYYSGYQLALDLIKQKHEKMGYGSMLGSAESIDLAQSVFGCERLVQLIQTEKFDQQIYRRVISEEVDRLSKELFPDVGKRRFVSLDKLHDAYHVEFEQAEEPAAVDTQSQIEILDYLKNKLTAERFEYLQQIFQAQKTTDREFVWNDKIYRLIDLSLEYLETKIDQMSRLYPDGVPFLQEQIDVRQSLSDDEIVGCYKNVYLGIYNKFPMNFLSHDTLNRCSVLTCFAVETILQKKPLDVLKEKTCSELSQIGLTGVVRHFNYSLNRVIRNAYPKILMPWEMAHVEDGFWNDENNRRLAIQWLIEEKLGIAKADIPIALRNDKVTKKTFVENGLSYMFVQHYKSVSRCIGFAYPELMPWELGSVPNSFWHGDEGKRNIIRAVRWMVRQLNISPFAIPEKIKDKTITRETFSRFGLATVFERMYKKNMYHIFNTAYPDHFEFWEIGKVPAEHWDNMLNAYRASLWVSRKEGFDEKVLKQAIDSRALRKEAFTKYGLAGMLKKCFDNDLTKAFLPYILPNRKDSESLMQDVLLLYILEKQVRTVRSGNMPVRVLQRIFLRPLLTSFEKGQLRVYDRIRKRIKRRIGELSLKVAGR
;
A
#
# COMPACT_ATOMS: atom_id res chain seq x y z
N MET A 1 2.71 30.30 36.00
CA MET A 1 1.53 31.19 36.16
C MET A 1 1.02 31.58 34.78
N SER A 2 -0.29 31.41 34.57
CA SER A 2 -1.17 31.82 33.44
C SER A 2 -0.75 31.44 32.00
N SER A 3 -1.38 30.44 31.36
CA SER A 3 -2.75 30.39 30.80
C SER A 3 -2.92 31.19 29.50
N TYR A 4 -2.74 30.52 28.36
CA TYR A 4 -3.16 30.98 27.04
C TYR A 4 -4.56 30.41 26.74
N THR A 5 -5.53 31.31 26.60
CA THR A 5 -6.89 31.05 26.12
C THR A 5 -6.96 31.29 24.61
N ALA A 6 -7.47 30.31 23.86
CA ALA A 6 -7.84 30.47 22.45
C ALA A 6 -9.37 30.38 22.35
N SER A 7 -10.00 31.53 22.10
CA SER A 7 -11.43 31.68 21.82
C SER A 7 -11.69 31.49 20.33
N ILE A 8 -12.56 30.54 19.97
CA ILE A 8 -13.21 30.49 18.66
C ILE A 8 -14.59 31.14 18.82
N ILE A 9 -14.80 32.24 18.09
CA ILE A 9 -16.07 32.97 18.00
C ILE A 9 -16.89 32.35 16.86
N LEU A 10 -18.11 31.93 17.21
CA LEU A 10 -19.24 31.63 16.31
C LEU A 10 -20.03 32.92 16.08
N ASP A 11 -20.45 33.17 14.84
CA ASP A 11 -21.58 34.05 14.47
C ASP A 11 -21.87 33.89 12.97
N SER A 12 -23.05 34.03 12.38
CA SER A 12 -24.45 33.62 12.63
C SER A 12 -25.26 34.15 11.41
N SER A 13 -26.33 33.45 10.97
CA SER A 13 -27.53 33.95 10.25
C SER A 13 -28.27 32.78 9.55
N SER A 14 -29.28 32.13 10.17
CA SER A 14 -30.73 32.48 10.36
C SER A 14 -31.61 32.15 9.13
N GLY A 15 -32.69 31.35 9.16
CA GLY A 15 -33.54 30.67 10.18
C GLY A 15 -34.67 29.89 9.46
N PRO A 16 -35.87 29.63 10.05
CA PRO A 16 -36.21 28.91 11.29
C PRO A 16 -37.26 27.77 11.08
N ILE A 17 -37.57 27.03 12.16
CA ILE A 17 -38.79 26.28 12.58
C ILE A 17 -38.29 25.06 13.40
N GLU A 18 -38.08 25.22 14.71
CA GLU A 18 -39.01 25.01 15.84
C GLU A 18 -39.28 23.54 16.22
N ASN A 19 -39.13 23.31 17.54
CA ASN A 19 -39.56 22.18 18.37
C ASN A 19 -38.64 20.95 18.49
N ALA A 20 -37.60 21.10 19.32
CA ALA A 20 -37.17 20.05 20.24
C ALA A 20 -37.07 20.66 21.65
N GLU A 21 -38.15 20.49 22.41
CA GLU A 21 -38.31 20.95 23.78
C GLU A 21 -37.26 20.33 24.72
N THR A 22 -36.45 21.21 25.32
CA THR A 22 -36.07 21.20 26.75
C THR A 22 -35.52 19.90 27.36
N LEU A 23 -34.35 19.45 26.90
CA LEU A 23 -33.49 18.58 27.71
C LEU A 23 -32.90 19.41 28.87
N MET A 24 -33.27 19.07 30.12
CA MET A 24 -32.63 19.62 31.32
C MET A 24 -31.11 19.46 31.19
N LYS A 25 -30.38 20.56 31.02
CA LYS A 25 -28.91 20.55 31.00
C LYS A 25 -28.42 20.53 32.45
N LEU A 26 -27.94 19.37 32.88
CA LEU A 26 -27.19 19.23 34.13
C LEU A 26 -26.03 20.24 34.16
N SER A 27 -25.66 20.71 35.34
CA SER A 27 -24.52 21.60 35.49
C SER A 27 -23.22 20.89 35.10
N THR A 28 -22.20 21.64 34.68
CA THR A 28 -20.88 21.07 34.31
C THR A 28 -20.28 20.23 35.43
N GLN A 29 -20.54 20.60 36.69
CA GLN A 29 -20.10 19.85 37.87
C GLN A 29 -20.83 18.50 37.99
N GLU A 30 -22.14 18.46 37.74
CA GLU A 30 -22.93 17.23 37.76
C GLU A 30 -22.56 16.30 36.61
N VAL A 31 -22.33 16.83 35.40
CA VAL A 31 -21.85 16.05 34.25
C VAL A 31 -20.48 15.43 34.53
N THR A 32 -19.58 16.22 35.14
CA THR A 32 -18.25 15.73 35.53
C THR A 32 -18.36 14.64 36.60
N HIS A 33 -19.23 14.83 37.59
CA HIS A 33 -19.50 13.83 38.61
C HIS A 33 -20.07 12.54 38.00
N ASN A 34 -21.06 12.64 37.10
CA ASN A 34 -21.64 11.52 36.39
C ASN A 34 -20.59 10.72 35.60
N TYR A 35 -19.67 11.42 34.92
CA TYR A 35 -18.58 10.78 34.19
C TYR A 35 -17.66 9.98 35.13
N TYR A 36 -17.17 10.59 36.21
CA TYR A 36 -16.26 9.91 37.13
C TYR A 36 -16.94 8.75 37.87
N SER A 37 -18.17 8.94 38.34
CA SER A 37 -18.96 7.90 39.02
C SER A 37 -19.30 6.75 38.07
N GLY A 38 -19.67 7.05 36.81
CA GLY A 38 -19.87 6.06 35.77
C GLY A 38 -18.58 5.31 35.42
N TYR A 39 -17.45 6.01 35.32
CA TYR A 39 -16.16 5.42 34.97
C TYR A 39 -15.67 4.44 36.03
N GLN A 40 -15.82 4.79 37.31
CA GLN A 40 -15.56 3.86 38.42
C GLN A 40 -16.49 2.65 38.37
N LEU A 41 -17.77 2.85 38.09
CA LEU A 41 -18.73 1.75 37.92
C LEU A 41 -18.34 0.83 36.74
N ALA A 42 -17.82 1.37 35.64
CA ALA A 42 -17.34 0.58 34.50
C ALA A 42 -16.11 -0.27 34.88
N LEU A 43 -15.14 0.31 35.59
CA LEU A 43 -13.97 -0.41 36.10
C LEU A 43 -14.38 -1.55 37.05
N ASP A 44 -15.32 -1.28 37.97
CA ASP A 44 -15.83 -2.29 38.90
C ASP A 44 -16.56 -3.43 38.19
N LEU A 45 -17.36 -3.12 37.16
CA LEU A 45 -18.06 -4.13 36.36
C LEU A 45 -17.11 -4.99 35.54
N ILE A 46 -16.09 -4.39 34.93
CA ILE A 46 -15.05 -5.11 34.19
C ILE A 46 -14.26 -6.01 35.14
N LYS A 47 -13.90 -5.51 36.33
CA LYS A 47 -13.26 -6.32 37.39
C LYS A 47 -14.11 -7.52 37.79
N GLN A 48 -15.39 -7.30 38.13
CA GLN A 48 -16.32 -8.38 38.50
C GLN A 48 -16.46 -9.42 37.39
N LYS A 49 -16.45 -8.98 36.12
CA LYS A 49 -16.51 -9.85 34.96
C LYS A 49 -15.23 -10.68 34.79
N HIS A 50 -14.06 -10.06 34.94
CA HIS A 50 -12.76 -10.75 34.90
C HIS A 50 -12.62 -11.78 36.04
N GLU A 51 -13.02 -11.42 37.26
CA GLU A 51 -13.04 -12.33 38.41
C GLU A 51 -13.95 -13.55 38.17
N LYS A 52 -15.15 -13.34 37.61
CA LYS A 52 -16.06 -14.43 37.21
C LYS A 52 -15.49 -15.34 36.13
N MET A 53 -14.60 -14.82 35.29
CA MET A 53 -13.93 -15.57 34.22
C MET A 53 -12.63 -16.26 34.69
N GLY A 54 -12.28 -16.14 35.97
CA GLY A 54 -11.07 -16.77 36.54
C GLY A 54 -9.78 -16.00 36.26
N TYR A 55 -9.87 -14.77 35.74
CA TYR A 55 -8.71 -13.88 35.67
C TYR A 55 -8.50 -13.31 37.09
N GLY A 56 -7.33 -13.56 37.68
CA GLY A 56 -6.97 -12.99 38.99
C GLY A 56 -7.11 -11.47 38.99
N SER A 57 -7.28 -10.88 40.18
CA SER A 57 -7.62 -9.46 40.38
C SER A 57 -6.53 -8.48 39.90
N MET A 58 -6.25 -8.41 38.60
CA MET A 58 -5.46 -7.35 38.01
C MET A 58 -6.38 -6.16 37.71
N LEU A 59 -6.75 -5.46 38.78
CA LEU A 59 -7.21 -4.07 38.66
C LEU A 59 -6.08 -3.25 38.04
N GLY A 60 -6.34 -2.64 36.87
CA GLY A 60 -5.42 -1.68 36.25
C GLY A 60 -4.52 -2.24 35.14
N SER A 61 -4.85 -3.39 34.55
CA SER A 61 -4.25 -3.73 33.24
C SER A 61 -4.60 -2.63 32.22
N ALA A 62 -3.68 -2.29 31.33
CA ALA A 62 -3.89 -1.23 30.32
C ALA A 62 -5.17 -1.49 29.51
N GLU A 63 -5.46 -2.76 29.24
CA GLU A 63 -6.64 -3.22 28.52
C GLU A 63 -7.96 -2.94 29.26
N SER A 64 -7.96 -3.06 30.59
CA SER A 64 -9.16 -2.81 31.41
C SER A 64 -9.48 -1.32 31.48
N ILE A 65 -8.44 -0.48 31.48
CA ILE A 65 -8.55 0.98 31.45
C ILE A 65 -9.03 1.43 30.07
N ASP A 66 -8.45 0.91 28.99
CA ASP A 66 -8.83 1.23 27.62
C ASP A 66 -10.27 0.80 27.31
N LEU A 67 -10.69 -0.39 27.80
CA LEU A 67 -12.07 -0.85 27.68
C LEU A 67 -13.03 0.06 28.47
N ALA A 68 -12.68 0.43 29.71
CA ALA A 68 -13.50 1.33 30.52
C ALA A 68 -13.63 2.71 29.88
N GLN A 69 -12.57 3.27 29.29
CA GLN A 69 -12.61 4.55 28.57
C GLN A 69 -13.45 4.46 27.30
N SER A 70 -13.34 3.35 26.55
CA SER A 70 -14.05 3.14 25.29
C SER A 70 -15.57 3.06 25.47
N VAL A 71 -16.05 2.57 26.63
CA VAL A 71 -17.49 2.55 26.96
C VAL A 71 -18.11 3.95 26.95
N PHE A 72 -17.34 4.99 27.28
CA PHE A 72 -17.82 6.39 27.27
C PHE A 72 -17.83 7.02 25.88
N GLY A 73 -17.45 6.28 24.83
CA GLY A 73 -17.68 6.65 23.44
C GLY A 73 -19.10 6.33 22.94
N CYS A 74 -19.90 5.59 23.72
CA CYS A 74 -21.27 5.21 23.35
C CYS A 74 -22.22 6.41 23.42
N GLU A 75 -22.88 6.73 22.30
CA GLU A 75 -23.80 7.86 22.19
C GLU A 75 -24.92 7.84 23.24
N ARG A 76 -25.45 6.65 23.54
CA ARG A 76 -26.49 6.43 24.56
C ARG A 76 -26.01 6.77 25.98
N LEU A 77 -24.74 6.48 26.30
CA LEU A 77 -24.16 6.78 27.60
C LEU A 77 -23.76 8.26 27.69
N VAL A 78 -23.26 8.85 26.61
CA VAL A 78 -22.96 10.29 26.54
C VAL A 78 -24.21 11.13 26.73
N GLN A 79 -25.33 10.75 26.11
CA GLN A 79 -26.62 11.40 26.32
C GLN A 79 -27.06 11.27 27.79
N LEU A 80 -27.00 10.07 28.37
CA LEU A 80 -27.36 9.82 29.76
C LEU A 80 -26.55 10.66 30.76
N ILE A 81 -25.25 10.82 30.52
CA ILE A 81 -24.33 11.65 31.32
C ILE A 81 -24.74 13.14 31.33
N GLN A 82 -25.32 13.61 30.23
CA GLN A 82 -25.70 15.01 30.03
C GLN A 82 -27.12 15.33 30.51
N THR A 83 -28.01 14.34 30.58
CA THR A 83 -29.44 14.56 30.83
C THR A 83 -29.90 14.10 32.21
N GLU A 84 -29.31 13.05 32.78
CA GLU A 84 -29.79 12.43 34.03
C GLU A 84 -28.70 12.39 35.10
N LYS A 85 -29.03 12.68 36.37
CA LYS A 85 -28.07 12.54 37.48
C LYS A 85 -27.64 11.08 37.62
N PHE A 86 -26.43 10.85 38.11
CA PHE A 86 -25.89 9.51 38.26
C PHE A 86 -26.79 8.64 39.15
N ASP A 87 -27.45 7.67 38.51
CA ASP A 87 -28.16 6.58 39.17
C ASP A 87 -27.43 5.27 38.87
N GLN A 88 -26.97 4.60 39.92
CA GLN A 88 -26.13 3.42 39.78
C GLN A 88 -26.84 2.27 39.05
N GLN A 89 -28.17 2.12 39.17
CA GLN A 89 -28.91 1.02 38.53
C GLN A 89 -29.09 1.26 37.03
N ILE A 90 -29.44 2.49 36.65
CA ILE A 90 -29.62 2.89 35.25
C ILE A 90 -28.28 2.83 34.50
N TYR A 91 -27.23 3.42 35.07
CA TYR A 91 -25.89 3.43 34.48
C TYR A 91 -25.30 2.03 34.40
N ARG A 92 -25.48 1.19 35.43
CA ARG A 92 -25.01 -0.21 35.44
C ARG A 92 -25.56 -1.00 34.26
N ARG A 93 -26.84 -0.82 33.91
CA ARG A 93 -27.45 -1.53 32.78
C ARG A 93 -26.79 -1.14 31.45
N VAL A 94 -26.70 0.16 31.17
CA VAL A 94 -26.13 0.67 29.91
C VAL A 94 -24.64 0.35 29.81
N ILE A 95 -23.89 0.55 30.89
CA ILE A 95 -22.45 0.25 30.94
C ILE A 95 -22.21 -1.25 30.79
N SER A 96 -22.99 -2.12 31.43
CA SER A 96 -22.81 -3.57 31.32
C SER A 96 -23.08 -4.07 29.88
N GLU A 97 -24.14 -3.59 29.24
CA GLU A 97 -24.45 -3.92 27.83
C GLU A 97 -23.29 -3.51 26.91
N GLU A 98 -22.74 -2.31 27.12
CA GLU A 98 -21.68 -1.75 26.28
C GLU A 98 -20.31 -2.40 26.55
N VAL A 99 -19.99 -2.69 27.82
CA VAL A 99 -18.82 -3.50 28.20
C VAL A 99 -18.90 -4.87 27.54
N ASP A 100 -20.05 -5.53 27.53
CA ASP A 100 -20.23 -6.84 26.87
C ASP A 100 -20.06 -6.76 25.35
N ARG A 101 -20.60 -5.70 24.71
CA ARG A 101 -20.44 -5.44 23.28
C ARG A 101 -18.97 -5.21 22.92
N LEU A 102 -18.32 -4.25 23.57
CA LEU A 102 -16.93 -3.88 23.31
C LEU A 102 -15.95 -4.99 23.70
N SER A 103 -16.22 -5.77 24.75
CA SER A 103 -15.38 -6.92 25.10
C SER A 103 -15.35 -7.96 23.97
N LYS A 104 -16.49 -8.20 23.31
CA LYS A 104 -16.58 -9.15 22.18
C LYS A 104 -15.91 -8.60 20.91
N GLU A 105 -15.97 -7.29 20.71
CA GLU A 105 -15.44 -6.60 19.53
C GLU A 105 -13.92 -6.39 19.62
N LEU A 106 -13.43 -5.92 20.77
CA LEU A 106 -12.01 -5.63 21.01
C LEU A 106 -11.22 -6.89 21.41
N PHE A 107 -11.89 -7.87 22.04
CA PHE A 107 -11.23 -9.09 22.54
C PHE A 107 -12.02 -10.37 22.18
N PRO A 108 -12.05 -10.76 20.88
CA PRO A 108 -12.82 -11.91 20.40
C PRO A 108 -12.39 -13.27 20.99
N ASP A 109 -11.23 -13.37 21.64
CA ASP A 109 -10.66 -14.60 22.21
C ASP A 109 -10.89 -14.81 23.73
N VAL A 110 -11.58 -13.91 24.43
CA VAL A 110 -11.71 -13.96 25.91
C VAL A 110 -12.73 -15.01 26.40
N GLY A 111 -13.42 -15.70 25.49
CA GLY A 111 -14.41 -16.74 25.79
C GLY A 111 -13.86 -18.09 26.32
N LYS A 112 -12.55 -18.27 26.48
CA LYS A 112 -11.99 -19.48 27.10
C LYS A 112 -12.03 -19.34 28.62
N ARG A 113 -13.07 -19.90 29.26
CA ARG A 113 -13.13 -20.11 30.72
C ARG A 113 -11.84 -20.82 31.16
N ARG A 114 -10.97 -20.14 31.93
CA ARG A 114 -9.90 -20.80 32.68
C ARG A 114 -10.49 -21.28 34.01
N PHE A 115 -10.16 -22.50 34.37
CA PHE A 115 -10.58 -23.15 35.62
C PHE A 115 -10.21 -22.28 36.82
N VAL A 116 -11.16 -22.10 37.73
CA VAL A 116 -10.94 -21.57 39.08
C VAL A 116 -10.04 -22.55 39.85
N SER A 117 -9.08 -22.04 40.61
CA SER A 117 -8.15 -22.80 41.46
C SER A 117 -8.87 -23.87 42.30
N LEU A 118 -8.27 -25.06 42.37
CA LEU A 118 -8.69 -26.22 43.16
C LEU A 118 -8.55 -26.02 44.68
N ASP A 119 -8.07 -24.86 45.15
CA ASP A 119 -7.80 -24.62 46.57
C ASP A 119 -8.98 -23.99 47.33
N LYS A 120 -10.18 -23.93 46.72
CA LYS A 120 -11.42 -23.47 47.38
C LYS A 120 -12.51 -24.53 47.47
N LEU A 121 -12.15 -25.81 47.38
CA LEU A 121 -13.05 -26.95 47.59
C LEU A 121 -12.47 -27.89 48.66
N HIS A 122 -12.31 -27.37 49.90
CA HIS A 122 -12.00 -28.24 51.03
C HIS A 122 -12.92 -28.09 52.24
N ASP A 123 -14.12 -27.53 52.08
CA ASP A 123 -15.15 -27.58 53.12
C ASP A 123 -16.55 -27.69 52.50
N ALA A 124 -16.88 -28.88 52.01
CA ALA A 124 -18.24 -29.42 51.94
C ALA A 124 -18.18 -30.78 51.24
N TYR A 125 -18.99 -31.73 51.71
CA TYR A 125 -19.15 -33.12 51.24
C TYR A 125 -18.26 -34.16 51.91
N HIS A 126 -18.61 -34.46 53.17
CA HIS A 126 -18.66 -35.85 53.61
C HIS A 126 -19.87 -36.52 52.96
N VAL A 127 -19.66 -37.68 52.34
CA VAL A 127 -20.73 -38.64 51.97
C VAL A 127 -20.27 -40.00 52.49
N GLU A 128 -21.13 -40.67 53.25
CA GLU A 128 -20.91 -41.99 53.81
C GLU A 128 -20.91 -43.06 52.70
N PHE A 129 -20.02 -44.05 52.83
CA PHE A 129 -19.95 -45.20 51.95
C PHE A 129 -20.89 -46.30 52.47
N GLU A 130 -21.91 -46.66 51.69
CA GLU A 130 -22.53 -47.99 51.78
C GLU A 130 -21.66 -49.00 51.02
N GLN A 131 -21.38 -50.12 51.68
CA GLN A 131 -20.58 -51.23 51.13
C GLN A 131 -21.36 -51.94 50.02
N ALA A 132 -20.76 -52.05 48.83
CA ALA A 132 -21.26 -52.88 47.74
C ALA A 132 -20.72 -54.31 47.89
N GLU A 133 -21.61 -55.31 47.73
CA GLU A 133 -21.30 -56.74 47.67
C GLU A 133 -20.41 -57.08 46.46
N GLU A 134 -19.55 -58.09 46.61
CA GLU A 134 -18.61 -58.59 45.60
C GLU A 134 -19.33 -59.09 44.32
N PRO A 135 -18.80 -58.83 43.11
CA PRO A 135 -19.41 -59.27 41.87
C PRO A 135 -19.17 -60.77 41.63
N ALA A 136 -20.23 -61.44 41.14
CA ALA A 136 -20.20 -62.82 40.70
C ALA A 136 -19.43 -62.99 39.38
N ALA A 137 -18.81 -64.17 39.21
CA ALA A 137 -17.98 -64.54 38.06
C ALA A 137 -18.68 -64.41 36.69
N VAL A 138 -17.92 -63.97 35.70
CA VAL A 138 -18.35 -63.64 34.32
C VAL A 138 -18.71 -64.87 33.48
N ASP A 139 -19.86 -64.80 32.80
CA ASP A 139 -20.34 -65.77 31.81
C ASP A 139 -19.67 -65.55 30.42
N THR A 140 -19.10 -66.60 29.86
CA THR A 140 -18.42 -66.61 28.54
C THR A 140 -19.39 -66.36 27.38
N GLN A 141 -20.70 -66.55 27.62
CA GLN A 141 -21.77 -66.39 26.64
C GLN A 141 -21.88 -64.93 26.11
N SER A 142 -21.66 -63.94 26.97
CA SER A 142 -21.87 -62.50 26.68
C SER A 142 -20.90 -61.92 25.65
N GLN A 143 -19.68 -62.47 25.54
CA GLN A 143 -18.68 -62.02 24.54
C GLN A 143 -18.99 -62.53 23.13
N ILE A 144 -19.57 -63.74 23.01
CA ILE A 144 -19.88 -64.37 21.72
C ILE A 144 -21.06 -63.64 21.05
N GLU A 145 -22.07 -63.24 21.83
CA GLU A 145 -23.27 -62.55 21.32
C GLU A 145 -22.97 -61.17 20.70
N ILE A 146 -22.00 -60.43 21.24
CA ILE A 146 -21.60 -59.11 20.71
C ILE A 146 -20.82 -59.24 19.41
N LEU A 147 -19.92 -60.22 19.31
CA LEU A 147 -19.16 -60.46 18.08
C LEU A 147 -20.10 -60.89 16.94
N ASP A 148 -21.09 -61.74 17.23
CA ASP A 148 -22.14 -62.08 16.26
C ASP A 148 -23.02 -60.87 15.92
N TYR A 149 -23.33 -60.01 16.90
CA TYR A 149 -24.06 -58.76 16.66
C TYR A 149 -23.30 -57.78 15.75
N LEU A 150 -22.00 -57.56 15.99
CA LEU A 150 -21.13 -56.70 15.18
C LEU A 150 -20.86 -57.30 13.79
N LYS A 151 -20.73 -58.62 13.69
CA LYS A 151 -20.60 -59.36 12.41
C LYS A 151 -21.79 -59.12 11.48
N ASN A 152 -22.98 -58.96 12.05
CA ASN A 152 -24.20 -58.69 11.29
C ASN A 152 -24.36 -57.21 10.89
N LYS A 153 -23.59 -56.30 11.51
CA LYS A 153 -23.71 -54.84 11.32
C LYS A 153 -22.57 -54.23 10.51
N LEU A 154 -21.37 -54.80 10.57
CA LEU A 154 -20.17 -54.34 9.88
C LEU A 154 -19.95 -55.12 8.57
N THR A 155 -19.22 -54.53 7.63
CA THR A 155 -18.73 -55.25 6.44
C THR A 155 -17.71 -56.32 6.84
N ALA A 156 -17.58 -57.37 6.03
CA ALA A 156 -16.67 -58.49 6.30
C ALA A 156 -15.22 -58.01 6.54
N GLU A 157 -14.71 -57.09 5.71
CA GLU A 157 -13.36 -56.52 5.84
C GLU A 157 -13.15 -55.76 7.16
N ARG A 158 -14.12 -54.95 7.58
CA ARG A 158 -14.05 -54.19 8.85
C ARG A 158 -14.14 -55.10 10.06
N PHE A 159 -14.95 -56.15 9.98
CA PHE A 159 -15.09 -57.15 11.03
C PHE A 159 -13.84 -58.03 11.16
N GLU A 160 -13.24 -58.46 10.04
CA GLU A 160 -11.96 -59.20 10.03
C GLU A 160 -10.83 -58.39 10.67
N TYR A 161 -10.72 -57.11 10.31
CA TYR A 161 -9.73 -56.23 10.91
C TYR A 161 -9.97 -56.01 12.43
N LEU A 162 -11.23 -55.89 12.86
CA LEU A 162 -11.59 -55.82 14.28
C LEU A 162 -11.19 -57.10 15.03
N GLN A 163 -11.39 -58.29 14.42
CA GLN A 163 -10.93 -59.56 14.97
C GLN A 163 -9.40 -59.64 15.06
N GLN A 164 -8.68 -59.13 14.06
CA GLN A 164 -7.22 -59.05 14.07
C GLN A 164 -6.70 -58.20 15.24
N ILE A 165 -7.34 -57.05 15.54
CA ILE A 165 -7.00 -56.24 16.72
C ILE A 165 -7.19 -57.05 18.02
N PHE A 166 -8.33 -57.73 18.17
CA PHE A 166 -8.61 -58.53 19.37
C PHE A 166 -7.60 -59.67 19.56
N GLN A 167 -7.19 -60.33 18.47
CA GLN A 167 -6.18 -61.40 18.51
C GLN A 167 -4.78 -60.87 18.83
N ALA A 168 -4.43 -59.69 18.33
CA ALA A 168 -3.13 -59.08 18.53
C ALA A 168 -2.92 -58.55 19.96
N GLN A 169 -3.98 -58.18 20.69
CA GLN A 169 -3.85 -57.48 21.97
C GLN A 169 -3.63 -58.34 23.23
N LYS A 170 -3.84 -59.67 23.20
CA LYS A 170 -3.65 -60.58 24.38
C LYS A 170 -3.85 -59.89 25.76
N THR A 171 -4.95 -59.17 25.96
CA THR A 171 -5.14 -58.41 27.21
C THR A 171 -5.68 -59.34 28.30
N THR A 172 -4.84 -59.55 29.31
CA THR A 172 -5.19 -59.99 30.66
C THR A 172 -6.27 -59.09 31.29
N ASP A 173 -7.36 -59.73 31.70
CA ASP A 173 -8.25 -59.41 32.83
C ASP A 173 -8.36 -57.94 33.26
N ARG A 174 -9.30 -57.21 32.65
CA ARG A 174 -10.17 -56.28 33.40
C ARG A 174 -11.61 -56.43 32.91
N GLU A 175 -12.45 -56.85 33.84
CA GLU A 175 -13.87 -57.17 33.66
C GLU A 175 -14.65 -55.91 33.26
N PHE A 176 -15.23 -55.94 32.06
CA PHE A 176 -16.24 -54.98 31.63
C PHE A 176 -17.55 -55.73 31.50
N VAL A 177 -18.55 -55.40 32.32
CA VAL A 177 -19.86 -56.05 32.29
C VAL A 177 -20.73 -55.36 31.24
N TRP A 178 -21.08 -56.09 30.18
CA TRP A 178 -21.82 -55.58 29.03
C TRP A 178 -23.33 -55.69 29.25
N ASN A 179 -24.10 -54.63 28.93
CA ASN A 179 -25.56 -54.61 29.07
C ASN A 179 -26.26 -53.91 27.89
N ASP A 180 -27.60 -53.99 27.85
CA ASP A 180 -28.48 -53.43 26.80
C ASP A 180 -28.24 -51.97 26.41
N LYS A 181 -27.65 -51.15 27.29
CA LYS A 181 -27.31 -49.76 26.95
C LYS A 181 -26.18 -49.68 25.92
N ILE A 182 -25.29 -50.68 25.88
CA ILE A 182 -24.13 -50.67 24.99
C ILE A 182 -24.53 -50.99 23.55
N TYR A 183 -25.43 -51.96 23.32
CA TYR A 183 -25.98 -52.21 21.98
C TYR A 183 -26.68 -50.97 21.40
N ARG A 184 -27.44 -50.23 22.22
CA ARG A 184 -28.06 -48.96 21.80
C ARG A 184 -27.03 -47.87 21.51
N LEU A 185 -25.94 -47.77 22.29
CA LEU A 185 -24.86 -46.83 22.03
C LEU A 185 -24.11 -47.17 20.74
N ILE A 186 -23.88 -48.45 20.46
CA ILE A 186 -23.27 -48.92 19.20
C ILE A 186 -24.18 -48.56 18.02
N ASP A 187 -25.49 -48.83 18.10
CA ASP A 187 -26.44 -48.45 17.05
C ASP A 187 -26.49 -46.92 16.84
N LEU A 188 -26.45 -46.12 17.91
CA LEU A 188 -26.43 -44.65 17.85
C LEU A 188 -25.10 -44.07 17.34
N SER A 189 -24.03 -44.86 17.32
CA SER A 189 -22.68 -44.41 16.96
C SER A 189 -22.01 -45.31 15.90
N LEU A 190 -22.79 -46.11 15.16
CA LEU A 190 -22.25 -47.10 14.22
C LEU A 190 -21.40 -46.42 13.12
N GLU A 191 -21.86 -45.30 12.59
CA GLU A 191 -21.10 -44.50 11.61
C GLU A 191 -19.77 -43.99 12.18
N TYR A 192 -19.76 -43.61 13.46
CA TYR A 192 -18.54 -43.21 14.17
C TYR A 192 -17.60 -44.41 14.39
N LEU A 193 -18.13 -45.58 14.75
CA LEU A 193 -17.39 -46.82 14.93
C LEU A 193 -16.73 -47.25 13.61
N GLU A 194 -17.49 -47.26 12.51
CA GLU A 194 -16.97 -47.58 11.17
C GLU A 194 -15.86 -46.61 10.75
N THR A 195 -16.07 -45.31 10.96
CA THR A 195 -15.04 -44.29 10.68
C THR A 195 -13.77 -44.53 11.48
N LYS A 196 -13.89 -44.96 12.75
CA LYS A 196 -12.75 -45.28 13.61
C LYS A 196 -12.03 -46.55 13.18
N ILE A 197 -12.76 -47.58 12.77
CA ILE A 197 -12.20 -48.81 12.22
C ILE A 197 -11.43 -48.52 10.94
N ASP A 198 -11.98 -47.72 10.03
CA ASP A 198 -11.32 -47.33 8.78
C ASP A 198 -10.07 -46.46 9.04
N GLN A 199 -10.12 -45.56 10.03
CA GLN A 199 -8.94 -44.79 10.46
C GLN A 199 -7.85 -45.70 11.06
N MET A 200 -8.24 -46.68 11.87
CA MET A 200 -7.30 -47.64 12.45
C MET A 200 -6.68 -48.52 11.38
N SER A 201 -7.46 -49.11 10.47
CA SER A 201 -6.94 -50.01 9.42
C SER A 201 -5.95 -49.31 8.50
N ARG A 202 -6.15 -48.01 8.25
CA ARG A 202 -5.22 -47.20 7.47
C ARG A 202 -3.91 -46.88 8.22
N LEU A 203 -3.97 -46.60 9.52
CA LEU A 203 -2.80 -46.16 10.31
C LEU A 203 -2.00 -47.31 10.94
N TYR A 204 -2.67 -48.44 11.20
CA TYR A 204 -2.14 -49.68 11.77
C TYR A 204 -2.69 -50.91 11.02
N PRO A 205 -2.25 -51.18 9.78
CA PRO A 205 -2.76 -52.31 8.99
C PRO A 205 -2.62 -53.67 9.70
N ASP A 206 -1.59 -53.83 10.53
CA ASP A 206 -1.32 -55.06 11.29
C ASP A 206 -2.14 -55.17 12.59
N GLY A 207 -2.95 -54.15 12.93
CA GLY A 207 -3.80 -54.13 14.12
C GLY A 207 -3.07 -53.86 15.44
N VAL A 208 -1.76 -53.58 15.41
CA VAL A 208 -0.92 -53.36 16.60
C VAL A 208 -0.61 -51.86 16.78
N PRO A 209 -1.18 -51.18 17.80
CA PRO A 209 -0.82 -49.80 18.10
C PRO A 209 0.61 -49.66 18.63
N PHE A 210 1.22 -48.49 18.39
CA PHE A 210 2.56 -48.18 18.89
C PHE A 210 2.61 -48.14 20.43
N LEU A 211 3.60 -48.81 21.03
CA LEU A 211 3.78 -48.92 22.48
C LEU A 211 4.53 -47.70 23.04
N GLN A 212 3.80 -46.73 23.58
CA GLN A 212 4.38 -45.50 24.14
C GLN A 212 5.24 -45.73 25.40
N GLU A 213 5.13 -46.88 26.07
CA GLU A 213 5.88 -47.20 27.29
C GLU A 213 7.37 -47.47 27.02
N GLN A 214 7.74 -47.71 25.76
CA GLN A 214 9.11 -48.05 25.36
C GLN A 214 9.95 -46.83 24.97
N ILE A 215 9.35 -45.63 24.91
CA ILE A 215 10.04 -44.42 24.47
C ILE A 215 10.65 -43.66 25.66
N ASP A 216 11.89 -43.18 25.48
CA ASP A 216 12.48 -42.20 26.38
C ASP A 216 12.31 -40.79 25.82
N VAL A 217 11.28 -40.08 26.29
CA VAL A 217 10.93 -38.72 25.83
C VAL A 217 12.03 -37.67 26.04
N ARG A 218 13.04 -37.96 26.88
CA ARG A 218 14.17 -37.06 27.19
C ARG A 218 15.26 -37.09 26.13
N GLN A 219 15.27 -38.11 25.27
CA GLN A 219 16.25 -38.26 24.19
C GLN A 219 15.69 -37.78 22.86
N SER A 220 16.54 -37.59 21.85
CA SER A 220 16.05 -37.37 20.48
C SER A 220 15.33 -38.63 19.99
N LEU A 221 14.09 -38.46 19.55
CA LEU A 221 13.25 -39.54 19.03
C LEU A 221 13.38 -39.56 17.51
N SER A 222 13.27 -40.75 16.92
CA SER A 222 13.13 -40.91 15.47
C SER A 222 11.76 -40.43 14.97
N ASP A 223 11.67 -40.11 13.69
CA ASP A 223 10.42 -39.66 13.07
C ASP A 223 9.30 -40.69 13.23
N ASP A 224 9.62 -41.99 13.14
CA ASP A 224 8.65 -43.09 13.31
C ASP A 224 8.10 -43.17 14.74
N GLU A 225 8.93 -42.95 15.76
CA GLU A 225 8.48 -42.91 17.16
C GLU A 225 7.58 -41.69 17.42
N ILE A 226 7.96 -40.53 16.87
CA ILE A 226 7.17 -39.30 16.97
C ILE A 226 5.79 -39.49 16.33
N VAL A 227 5.76 -40.06 15.12
CA VAL A 227 4.53 -40.37 14.38
C VAL A 227 3.71 -41.44 15.10
N GLY A 228 4.34 -42.48 15.65
CA GLY A 228 3.66 -43.52 16.45
C GLY A 228 2.92 -42.93 17.65
N CYS A 229 3.54 -42.02 18.39
CA CYS A 229 2.88 -41.28 19.45
C CYS A 229 1.68 -40.47 18.96
N TYR A 230 1.82 -39.80 17.81
CA TYR A 230 0.74 -39.01 17.22
C TYR A 230 -0.44 -39.85 16.76
N LYS A 231 -0.20 -40.98 16.07
CA LYS A 231 -1.25 -41.90 15.61
C LYS A 231 -2.15 -42.30 16.77
N ASN A 232 -1.57 -42.62 17.93
CA ASN A 232 -2.37 -42.99 19.10
C ASN A 232 -3.19 -41.84 19.66
N VAL A 233 -2.66 -40.61 19.67
CA VAL A 233 -3.39 -39.41 20.11
C VAL A 233 -4.51 -39.05 19.13
N TYR A 234 -4.24 -39.12 17.82
CA TYR A 234 -5.22 -38.86 16.76
C TYR A 234 -6.38 -39.87 16.76
N LEU A 235 -6.07 -41.15 16.95
CA LEU A 235 -7.07 -42.21 17.04
C LEU A 235 -7.88 -42.15 18.34
N GLY A 236 -7.38 -41.48 19.38
CA GLY A 236 -8.01 -41.41 20.70
C GLY A 236 -7.64 -42.57 21.63
N ILE A 237 -6.62 -43.36 21.28
CA ILE A 237 -6.06 -44.44 22.13
C ILE A 237 -5.46 -43.81 23.40
N TYR A 238 -4.79 -42.66 23.25
CA TYR A 238 -4.37 -41.82 24.38
C TYR A 238 -4.97 -40.42 24.25
N ASN A 239 -5.42 -39.87 25.38
CA ASN A 239 -6.06 -38.55 25.40
C ASN A 239 -5.07 -37.39 25.17
N LYS A 240 -3.76 -37.60 25.40
CA LYS A 240 -2.70 -36.59 25.31
C LYS A 240 -1.38 -37.26 24.96
N PHE A 241 -0.43 -36.48 24.43
CA PHE A 241 0.96 -36.91 24.33
C PHE A 241 1.56 -37.20 25.71
N PRO A 242 2.61 -38.04 25.79
CA PRO A 242 3.38 -38.24 27.01
C PRO A 242 3.85 -36.92 27.62
N MET A 243 4.02 -36.90 28.95
CA MET A 243 4.47 -35.70 29.64
C MET A 243 5.83 -35.24 29.10
N ASN A 244 5.97 -33.93 28.87
CA ASN A 244 7.18 -33.31 28.30
C ASN A 244 7.55 -33.76 26.88
N PHE A 245 6.68 -34.48 26.17
CA PHE A 245 6.94 -34.96 24.80
C PHE A 245 7.24 -33.84 23.80
N LEU A 246 6.70 -32.63 23.97
CA LEU A 246 7.01 -31.50 23.09
C LEU A 246 8.06 -30.55 23.70
N SER A 247 8.57 -30.84 24.89
CA SER A 247 9.52 -29.97 25.60
C SER A 247 10.97 -30.18 25.16
N HIS A 248 11.32 -31.38 24.73
CA HIS A 248 12.62 -31.70 24.12
C HIS A 248 12.49 -31.72 22.60
N ASP A 249 13.50 -31.18 21.92
CA ASP A 249 13.56 -31.13 20.45
C ASP A 249 12.26 -30.57 19.82
N THR A 250 11.72 -29.53 20.45
CA THR A 250 10.35 -29.02 20.21
C THR A 250 10.09 -28.72 18.74
N LEU A 251 11.00 -28.00 18.08
CA LEU A 251 10.83 -27.58 16.70
C LEU A 251 10.79 -28.78 15.75
N ASN A 252 11.70 -29.74 15.91
CA ASN A 252 11.77 -30.94 15.08
C ASN A 252 10.56 -31.85 15.30
N ARG A 253 10.21 -32.14 16.56
CA ARG A 253 9.02 -32.95 16.87
C ARG A 253 7.76 -32.29 16.32
N CYS A 254 7.60 -30.99 16.51
CA CYS A 254 6.46 -30.27 15.94
C CYS A 254 6.46 -30.28 14.40
N SER A 255 7.61 -30.21 13.72
CA SER A 255 7.67 -30.30 12.26
C SER A 255 7.25 -31.68 11.77
N VAL A 256 7.80 -32.76 12.34
CA VAL A 256 7.45 -34.14 11.95
C VAL A 256 5.96 -34.42 12.13
N LEU A 257 5.40 -34.05 13.29
CA LEU A 257 3.97 -34.17 13.58
C LEU A 257 3.10 -33.43 12.57
N THR A 258 3.50 -32.19 12.24
CA THR A 258 2.76 -31.34 11.31
C THR A 258 2.85 -31.87 9.89
N CYS A 259 4.04 -32.31 9.44
CA CYS A 259 4.21 -32.89 8.11
C CYS A 259 3.35 -34.14 7.93
N PHE A 260 3.41 -35.07 8.89
CA PHE A 260 2.61 -36.28 8.85
C PHE A 260 1.11 -35.96 8.84
N ALA A 261 0.66 -35.02 9.68
CA ALA A 261 -0.74 -34.61 9.71
C ALA A 261 -1.19 -33.95 8.38
N VAL A 262 -0.38 -33.10 7.78
CA VAL A 262 -0.71 -32.41 6.52
C VAL A 262 -0.74 -33.39 5.34
N GLU A 263 0.24 -34.29 5.26
CA GLU A 263 0.42 -35.20 4.12
C GLU A 263 -0.46 -36.44 4.22
N THR A 264 -0.57 -37.04 5.40
CA THR A 264 -1.24 -38.34 5.57
C THR A 264 -2.68 -38.19 6.04
N ILE A 265 -2.94 -37.31 7.01
CA ILE A 265 -4.27 -37.15 7.59
C ILE A 265 -5.12 -36.21 6.73
N LEU A 266 -4.62 -34.99 6.48
CA LEU A 266 -5.33 -33.98 5.71
C LEU A 266 -5.21 -34.20 4.21
N GLN A 267 -4.13 -34.80 3.72
CA GLN A 267 -3.82 -35.01 2.30
C GLN A 267 -3.93 -33.71 1.48
N LYS A 268 -3.39 -32.62 2.01
CA LYS A 268 -3.43 -31.29 1.39
C LYS A 268 -2.03 -30.73 1.20
N LYS A 269 -1.92 -29.77 0.28
CA LYS A 269 -0.69 -28.97 0.17
C LYS A 269 -0.57 -28.03 1.37
N PRO A 270 0.66 -27.74 1.85
CA PRO A 270 0.86 -26.87 3.04
C PRO A 270 0.19 -25.49 2.93
N LEU A 271 0.22 -24.89 1.73
CA LEU A 271 -0.39 -23.58 1.48
C LEU A 271 -1.93 -23.61 1.49
N ASP A 272 -2.54 -24.73 1.11
CA ASP A 272 -4.00 -24.88 1.12
C ASP A 272 -4.50 -25.05 2.55
N VAL A 273 -3.71 -25.73 3.41
CA VAL A 273 -3.98 -25.80 4.86
C VAL A 273 -4.02 -24.40 5.48
N LEU A 274 -3.10 -23.50 5.10
CA LEU A 274 -3.10 -22.12 5.62
C LEU A 274 -4.32 -21.29 5.22
N LYS A 275 -4.92 -21.58 4.06
CA LYS A 275 -6.07 -20.84 3.54
C LYS A 275 -7.39 -21.38 4.05
N GLU A 276 -7.47 -22.70 4.20
CA GLU A 276 -8.74 -23.40 4.40
C GLU A 276 -8.93 -23.90 5.83
N LYS A 277 -7.87 -23.95 6.64
CA LYS A 277 -7.92 -24.50 8.00
C LYS A 277 -7.65 -23.47 9.07
N THR A 278 -8.12 -23.78 10.27
CA THR A 278 -7.93 -23.01 11.50
C THR A 278 -7.13 -23.82 12.52
N CYS A 279 -6.50 -23.14 13.50
CA CYS A 279 -5.83 -23.83 14.62
C CYS A 279 -6.79 -24.72 15.44
N SER A 280 -8.09 -24.42 15.42
CA SER A 280 -9.12 -25.26 16.05
C SER A 280 -9.22 -26.62 15.35
N GLU A 281 -9.26 -26.63 14.02
CA GLU A 281 -9.28 -27.88 13.25
C GLU A 281 -7.99 -28.69 13.41
N LEU A 282 -6.81 -28.03 13.50
CA LEU A 282 -5.58 -28.76 13.85
C LEU A 282 -5.62 -29.33 15.28
N SER A 283 -6.24 -28.62 16.21
CA SER A 283 -6.42 -29.10 17.58
C SER A 283 -7.31 -30.35 17.63
N GLN A 284 -8.36 -30.39 16.80
CA GLN A 284 -9.28 -31.53 16.67
C GLN A 284 -8.61 -32.79 16.13
N ILE A 285 -7.58 -32.67 15.28
CA ILE A 285 -6.76 -33.81 14.81
C ILE A 285 -5.58 -34.13 15.73
N GLY A 286 -5.63 -33.74 17.01
CA GLY A 286 -4.61 -34.11 17.99
C GLY A 286 -3.36 -33.23 18.03
N LEU A 287 -3.28 -32.15 17.23
CA LEU A 287 -2.13 -31.22 17.24
C LEU A 287 -2.28 -30.05 18.22
N THR A 288 -3.14 -30.19 19.23
CA THR A 288 -3.38 -29.15 20.26
C THR A 288 -2.08 -28.69 20.94
N GLY A 289 -1.17 -29.63 21.22
CA GLY A 289 0.14 -29.31 21.82
C GLY A 289 1.01 -28.48 20.89
N VAL A 290 1.09 -28.86 19.61
CA VAL A 290 1.86 -28.15 18.58
C VAL A 290 1.33 -26.74 18.39
N VAL A 291 0.03 -26.56 18.15
CA VAL A 291 -0.54 -25.21 17.96
C VAL A 291 -0.32 -24.31 19.18
N ARG A 292 -0.33 -24.88 20.40
CA ARG A 292 -0.04 -24.12 21.63
C ARG A 292 1.42 -23.64 21.67
N HIS A 293 2.39 -24.47 21.30
CA HIS A 293 3.80 -24.08 21.23
C HIS A 293 4.04 -22.91 20.29
N PHE A 294 3.24 -22.81 19.22
CA PHE A 294 3.30 -21.72 18.26
C PHE A 294 2.28 -20.60 18.54
N ASN A 295 1.82 -20.45 19.78
CA ASN A 295 0.87 -19.42 20.21
C ASN A 295 -0.39 -19.35 19.34
N TYR A 296 -0.91 -20.50 18.94
CA TYR A 296 -2.07 -20.64 18.06
C TYR A 296 -1.90 -19.91 16.71
N SER A 297 -0.67 -19.79 16.22
CA SER A 297 -0.38 -19.27 14.88
C SER A 297 -0.22 -20.43 13.89
N LEU A 298 -1.24 -20.65 13.06
CA LEU A 298 -1.22 -21.67 12.02
C LEU A 298 -0.03 -21.48 11.07
N ASN A 299 0.28 -20.22 10.78
CA ASN A 299 1.41 -19.87 9.95
C ASN A 299 2.74 -20.37 10.53
N ARG A 300 3.01 -20.11 11.82
CA ARG A 300 4.24 -20.55 12.46
C ARG A 300 4.35 -22.08 12.51
N VAL A 301 3.23 -22.78 12.71
CA VAL A 301 3.16 -24.25 12.66
C VAL A 301 3.58 -24.76 11.27
N ILE A 302 2.95 -24.26 10.22
CA ILE A 302 3.21 -24.69 8.84
C ILE A 302 4.61 -24.27 8.38
N ARG A 303 5.10 -23.08 8.77
CA ARG A 303 6.46 -22.62 8.47
C ARG A 303 7.53 -23.50 9.12
N ASN A 304 7.32 -23.89 10.37
CA ASN A 304 8.24 -24.79 11.06
C ASN A 304 8.35 -26.14 10.35
N ALA A 305 7.23 -26.65 9.85
CA ALA A 305 7.17 -27.89 9.07
C ALA A 305 7.75 -27.75 7.66
N TYR A 306 7.50 -26.62 6.99
CA TYR A 306 7.84 -26.39 5.59
C TYR A 306 8.61 -25.08 5.37
N PRO A 307 9.82 -24.92 5.96
CA PRO A 307 10.54 -23.65 5.97
C PRO A 307 11.01 -23.18 4.59
N LYS A 308 11.11 -24.09 3.61
CA LYS A 308 11.49 -23.79 2.23
C LYS A 308 10.30 -23.39 1.35
N ILE A 309 9.08 -23.63 1.81
CA ILE A 309 7.84 -23.37 1.04
C ILE A 309 7.24 -22.03 1.46
N LEU A 310 7.33 -21.68 2.75
CA LEU A 310 6.73 -20.48 3.30
C LEU A 310 7.78 -19.46 3.74
N MET A 311 7.73 -18.27 3.13
CA MET A 311 8.62 -17.19 3.55
C MET A 311 8.27 -16.68 4.95
N PRO A 312 9.25 -16.19 5.73
CA PRO A 312 9.04 -15.76 7.12
C PRO A 312 7.91 -14.75 7.33
N TRP A 313 7.68 -13.92 6.32
CA TRP A 313 6.73 -12.81 6.30
C TRP A 313 5.42 -13.11 5.57
N GLU A 314 5.30 -14.27 4.91
CA GLU A 314 4.08 -14.62 4.19
C GLU A 314 3.01 -15.02 5.20
N MET A 315 1.98 -14.18 5.39
CA MET A 315 0.81 -14.43 6.24
C MET A 315 1.09 -14.69 7.74
N ALA A 316 2.23 -14.18 8.27
CA ALA A 316 2.67 -14.40 9.66
C ALA A 316 3.13 -13.13 10.36
N HIS A 317 3.02 -13.12 11.70
CA HIS A 317 3.76 -12.19 12.55
C HIS A 317 5.21 -12.67 12.71
N VAL A 318 6.15 -11.95 12.11
CA VAL A 318 7.60 -12.12 12.29
C VAL A 318 8.04 -11.67 13.69
N GLU A 319 9.21 -12.09 14.15
CA GLU A 319 9.73 -11.70 15.47
C GLU A 319 9.98 -10.19 15.59
N ASP A 320 9.93 -9.68 16.82
CA ASP A 320 10.22 -8.27 17.09
C ASP A 320 11.64 -7.92 16.63
N GLY A 321 11.77 -6.82 15.90
CA GLY A 321 13.04 -6.38 15.32
C GLY A 321 13.44 -7.07 14.01
N PHE A 322 12.72 -8.08 13.52
CA PHE A 322 13.00 -8.74 12.24
C PHE A 322 13.11 -7.76 11.06
N TRP A 323 12.23 -6.75 11.04
CA TRP A 323 12.18 -5.72 10.00
C TRP A 323 13.25 -4.62 10.14
N ASN A 324 13.99 -4.57 11.25
CA ASN A 324 15.09 -3.62 11.38
C ASN A 324 16.22 -3.94 10.39
N ASP A 325 16.41 -5.22 10.08
CA ASP A 325 17.33 -5.66 9.03
C ASP A 325 16.85 -5.20 7.64
N GLU A 326 17.73 -4.45 6.96
CA GLU A 326 17.51 -3.98 5.59
C GLU A 326 17.43 -5.11 4.57
N ASN A 327 18.17 -6.21 4.79
CA ASN A 327 18.16 -7.36 3.88
C ASN A 327 16.81 -8.07 3.92
N ASN A 328 16.24 -8.28 5.12
CA ASN A 328 14.91 -8.87 5.26
C ASN A 328 13.84 -8.05 4.54
N ARG A 329 13.91 -6.72 4.67
CA ARG A 329 12.99 -5.81 3.97
C ARG A 329 13.17 -5.91 2.46
N ARG A 330 14.41 -5.92 1.96
CA ARG A 330 14.68 -6.02 0.52
C ARG A 330 14.18 -7.36 -0.05
N LEU A 331 14.49 -8.47 0.60
CA LEU A 331 14.05 -9.81 0.19
C LEU A 331 12.53 -9.91 0.17
N ALA A 332 11.83 -9.37 1.18
CA ALA A 332 10.37 -9.37 1.21
C ALA A 332 9.74 -8.57 0.07
N ILE A 333 10.34 -7.43 -0.30
CA ILE A 333 9.87 -6.62 -1.44
C ILE A 333 10.16 -7.34 -2.76
N GLN A 334 11.35 -7.92 -2.93
CA GLN A 334 11.71 -8.68 -4.13
C GLN A 334 10.83 -9.90 -4.32
N TRP A 335 10.62 -10.69 -3.26
CA TRP A 335 9.70 -11.82 -3.25
C TRP A 335 8.28 -11.40 -3.69
N LEU A 336 7.74 -10.31 -3.15
CA LEU A 336 6.40 -9.84 -3.53
C LEU A 336 6.33 -9.48 -5.02
N ILE A 337 7.34 -8.78 -5.54
CA ILE A 337 7.32 -8.27 -6.92
C ILE A 337 7.62 -9.39 -7.92
N GLU A 338 8.71 -10.11 -7.73
CA GLU A 338 9.25 -11.07 -8.70
C GLU A 338 8.55 -12.43 -8.58
N GLU A 339 8.44 -12.98 -7.37
CA GLU A 339 7.92 -14.33 -7.17
C GLU A 339 6.38 -14.34 -7.06
N LYS A 340 5.81 -13.46 -6.22
CA LYS A 340 4.37 -13.48 -5.94
C LYS A 340 3.53 -12.87 -7.05
N LEU A 341 3.98 -11.75 -7.62
CA LEU A 341 3.28 -11.04 -8.70
C LEU A 341 3.80 -11.39 -10.10
N GLY A 342 4.95 -12.08 -10.21
CA GLY A 342 5.53 -12.46 -11.49
C GLY A 342 6.02 -11.25 -12.32
N ILE A 343 6.37 -10.14 -11.67
CA ILE A 343 6.77 -8.91 -12.37
C ILE A 343 8.28 -8.92 -12.53
N ALA A 344 8.74 -8.99 -13.79
CA ALA A 344 10.15 -8.82 -14.09
C ALA A 344 10.61 -7.40 -13.73
N LYS A 345 11.87 -7.28 -13.30
CA LYS A 345 12.48 -6.01 -12.89
C LYS A 345 12.31 -4.86 -13.90
N ALA A 346 12.42 -5.16 -15.19
CA ALA A 346 12.25 -4.18 -16.26
C ALA A 346 10.80 -3.64 -16.38
N ASP A 347 9.81 -4.41 -15.93
CA ASP A 347 8.40 -4.08 -16.03
C ASP A 347 7.83 -3.40 -14.78
N ILE A 348 8.62 -3.27 -13.70
CA ILE A 348 8.22 -2.61 -12.46
C ILE A 348 7.64 -1.21 -12.70
N PRO A 349 8.27 -0.32 -13.50
CA PRO A 349 7.70 1.00 -13.77
C PRO A 349 6.33 0.95 -14.47
N ILE A 350 6.12 -0.03 -15.34
CA ILE A 350 4.84 -0.23 -16.04
C ILE A 350 3.79 -0.76 -15.07
N ALA A 351 4.16 -1.72 -14.22
CA ALA A 351 3.29 -2.28 -13.19
C ALA A 351 2.82 -1.22 -12.18
N LEU A 352 3.70 -0.30 -11.80
CA LEU A 352 3.35 0.83 -10.93
C LEU A 352 2.37 1.81 -11.59
N ARG A 353 2.55 2.11 -12.88
CA ARG A 353 1.64 3.00 -13.62
C ARG A 353 0.26 2.42 -13.88
N ASN A 354 0.18 1.09 -13.99
CA ASN A 354 -1.07 0.37 -14.22
C ASN A 354 -1.73 -0.10 -12.90
N ASP A 355 -1.31 0.45 -11.76
CA ASP A 355 -1.81 0.12 -10.42
C ASP A 355 -1.78 -1.39 -10.08
N LYS A 356 -0.88 -2.16 -10.68
CA LYS A 356 -0.66 -3.57 -10.32
C LYS A 356 0.04 -3.72 -8.97
N VAL A 357 0.89 -2.75 -8.64
CA VAL A 357 1.62 -2.68 -7.37
C VAL A 357 1.15 -1.46 -6.60
N THR A 358 0.32 -1.68 -5.58
CA THR A 358 -0.25 -0.61 -4.75
C THR A 358 -0.01 -0.90 -3.27
N LYS A 359 -0.33 0.05 -2.39
CA LYS A 359 -0.32 -0.18 -0.94
C LYS A 359 -1.18 -1.40 -0.56
N LYS A 360 -2.30 -1.62 -1.25
CA LYS A 360 -3.20 -2.75 -1.01
C LYS A 360 -2.48 -4.09 -1.25
N THR A 361 -1.67 -4.16 -2.30
CA THR A 361 -0.86 -5.35 -2.64
C THR A 361 0.08 -5.75 -1.50
N PHE A 362 0.71 -4.80 -0.81
CA PHE A 362 1.54 -5.09 0.37
C PHE A 362 0.70 -5.57 1.57
N VAL A 363 -0.48 -4.97 1.80
CA VAL A 363 -1.36 -5.34 2.91
C VAL A 363 -1.90 -6.76 2.74
N GLU A 364 -2.39 -7.10 1.54
CA GLU A 364 -2.94 -8.41 1.21
C GLU A 364 -1.91 -9.55 1.31
N ASN A 365 -0.61 -9.22 1.22
CA ASN A 365 0.48 -10.19 1.30
C ASN A 365 1.24 -10.14 2.64
N GLY A 366 0.64 -9.58 3.70
CA GLY A 366 1.21 -9.61 5.06
C GLY A 366 2.37 -8.65 5.31
N LEU A 367 2.66 -7.73 4.38
CA LEU A 367 3.75 -6.76 4.47
C LEU A 367 3.29 -5.37 4.96
N SER A 368 2.08 -5.27 5.54
CA SER A 368 1.47 -4.01 5.98
C SER A 368 2.31 -3.27 7.01
N TYR A 369 2.76 -3.97 8.06
CA TYR A 369 3.56 -3.39 9.15
C TYR A 369 4.88 -2.84 8.62
N MET A 370 5.65 -3.68 7.90
CA MET A 370 6.92 -3.28 7.28
C MET A 370 6.74 -2.05 6.37
N PHE A 371 5.72 -2.07 5.52
CA PHE A 371 5.45 -0.98 4.59
C PHE A 371 5.13 0.33 5.30
N VAL A 372 4.24 0.30 6.30
CA VAL A 372 3.80 1.50 7.03
C VAL A 372 4.90 2.05 7.93
N GLN A 373 5.68 1.18 8.58
CA GLN A 373 6.71 1.62 9.52
C GLN A 373 7.91 2.24 8.80
N HIS A 374 8.39 1.63 7.70
CA HIS A 374 9.66 2.02 7.09
C HIS A 374 9.53 2.92 5.85
N TYR A 375 8.43 2.84 5.10
CA TYR A 375 8.37 3.47 3.77
C TYR A 375 7.21 4.46 3.62
N LYS A 376 5.99 4.10 4.06
CA LYS A 376 4.75 4.90 3.94
C LYS A 376 4.37 5.29 2.50
N SER A 377 5.14 4.86 1.50
CA SER A 377 5.01 5.20 0.08
C SER A 377 5.50 4.03 -0.76
N VAL A 378 4.72 3.65 -1.77
CA VAL A 378 5.06 2.58 -2.71
C VAL A 378 6.34 2.93 -3.47
N SER A 379 6.46 4.16 -3.99
CA SER A 379 7.66 4.59 -4.71
C SER A 379 8.93 4.52 -3.83
N ARG A 380 8.83 4.88 -2.55
CA ARG A 380 9.97 4.80 -1.61
C ARG A 380 10.34 3.36 -1.29
N CYS A 381 9.32 2.50 -1.12
CA CYS A 381 9.49 1.07 -0.86
C CYS A 381 10.19 0.38 -2.03
N ILE A 382 9.67 0.57 -3.25
CA ILE A 382 10.25 -0.02 -4.47
C ILE A 382 11.64 0.57 -4.74
N GLY A 383 11.84 1.89 -4.63
CA GLY A 383 13.15 2.52 -4.85
C GLY A 383 14.22 2.07 -3.86
N PHE A 384 13.84 1.62 -2.65
CA PHE A 384 14.77 1.01 -1.70
C PHE A 384 15.23 -0.40 -2.15
N ALA A 385 14.30 -1.20 -2.68
CA ALA A 385 14.61 -2.55 -3.17
C ALA A 385 15.31 -2.54 -4.54
N TYR A 386 15.07 -1.50 -5.34
CA TYR A 386 15.54 -1.36 -6.72
C TYR A 386 16.22 0.02 -6.93
N PRO A 387 17.44 0.23 -6.39
CA PRO A 387 18.10 1.54 -6.38
C PRO A 387 18.50 2.04 -7.78
N GLU A 388 18.61 1.13 -8.75
CA GLU A 388 18.89 1.47 -10.15
C GLU A 388 17.72 2.14 -10.88
N LEU A 389 16.49 1.98 -10.39
CA LEU A 389 15.32 2.64 -10.95
C LEU A 389 15.33 4.13 -10.59
N MET A 390 15.07 4.98 -11.57
CA MET A 390 15.08 6.42 -11.34
C MET A 390 13.83 6.86 -10.57
N PRO A 391 13.90 7.93 -9.75
CA PRO A 391 12.77 8.37 -8.94
C PRO A 391 11.48 8.66 -9.72
N TRP A 392 11.60 9.15 -10.96
CA TRP A 392 10.46 9.44 -11.85
C TRP A 392 9.88 8.18 -12.53
N GLU A 393 10.59 7.05 -12.51
CA GLU A 393 10.07 5.77 -12.99
C GLU A 393 9.12 5.12 -11.97
N LEU A 394 9.32 5.44 -10.69
CA LEU A 394 8.64 4.83 -9.55
C LEU A 394 7.28 5.49 -9.22
N GLY A 395 6.87 6.50 -9.98
CA GLY A 395 5.60 7.20 -9.80
C GLY A 395 5.73 8.72 -9.76
N SER A 396 4.71 9.38 -9.21
CA SER A 396 4.69 10.83 -9.08
C SER A 396 5.65 11.29 -8.00
N VAL A 397 6.67 12.06 -8.40
CA VAL A 397 7.55 12.76 -7.45
C VAL A 397 6.91 14.08 -7.00
N PRO A 398 7.21 14.57 -5.78
CA PRO A 398 6.70 15.86 -5.31
C PRO A 398 7.02 16.98 -6.29
N ASN A 399 6.14 17.97 -6.43
CA ASN A 399 6.39 19.10 -7.35
C ASN A 399 7.74 19.78 -7.05
N SER A 400 8.11 19.93 -5.77
CA SER A 400 9.39 20.51 -5.34
C SER A 400 10.62 19.80 -5.92
N PHE A 401 10.53 18.49 -6.25
CA PHE A 401 11.60 17.73 -6.88
C PHE A 401 12.05 18.31 -8.24
N TRP A 402 11.14 19.00 -8.93
CA TRP A 402 11.40 19.62 -10.24
C TRP A 402 11.73 21.11 -10.15
N HIS A 403 11.68 21.74 -8.97
CA HIS A 403 11.89 23.18 -8.80
C HIS A 403 13.31 23.51 -8.30
N GLY A 404 13.74 24.75 -8.54
CA GLY A 404 15.06 25.25 -8.17
C GLY A 404 16.20 24.67 -9.02
N ASP A 405 17.44 24.96 -8.62
CA ASP A 405 18.63 24.54 -9.36
C ASP A 405 18.80 23.01 -9.37
N GLU A 406 18.45 22.35 -8.27
CA GLU A 406 18.43 20.89 -8.20
C GLU A 406 17.33 20.30 -9.07
N GLY A 407 16.14 20.89 -9.07
CA GLY A 407 15.05 20.48 -9.94
C GLY A 407 15.40 20.60 -11.41
N LYS A 408 16.08 21.67 -11.81
CA LYS A 408 16.60 21.81 -13.18
C LYS A 408 17.61 20.72 -13.52
N ARG A 409 18.52 20.36 -12.61
CA ARG A 409 19.44 19.22 -12.79
C ARG A 409 18.71 17.90 -12.92
N ASN A 410 17.66 17.67 -12.13
CA ASN A 410 16.81 16.49 -12.20
C ASN A 410 16.08 16.39 -13.54
N ILE A 411 15.51 17.49 -14.04
CA ILE A 411 14.90 17.57 -15.37
C ILE A 411 15.90 17.18 -16.45
N ILE A 412 17.11 17.75 -16.42
CA ILE A 412 18.17 17.44 -17.39
C ILE A 412 18.51 15.95 -17.36
N ARG A 413 18.70 15.39 -16.16
CA ARG A 413 19.00 13.96 -15.97
C ARG A 413 17.88 13.08 -16.53
N ALA A 414 16.63 13.41 -16.21
CA ALA A 414 15.45 12.67 -16.63
C ALA A 414 15.26 12.67 -18.15
N VAL A 415 15.37 13.84 -18.79
CA VAL A 415 15.22 13.97 -20.25
C VAL A 415 16.36 13.28 -20.99
N ARG A 416 17.60 13.42 -20.52
CA ARG A 416 18.75 12.71 -21.10
C ARG A 416 18.62 11.20 -20.96
N TRP A 417 18.19 10.73 -19.79
CA TRP A 417 17.91 9.33 -19.56
C TRP A 417 16.84 8.81 -20.51
N MET A 418 15.72 9.51 -20.68
CA MET A 418 14.66 9.15 -21.62
C MET A 418 15.17 9.00 -23.06
N VAL A 419 15.99 9.96 -23.53
CA VAL A 419 16.58 9.91 -24.88
C VAL A 419 17.51 8.70 -25.06
N ARG A 420 18.28 8.34 -24.02
CA ARG A 420 19.11 7.12 -24.04
C ARG A 420 18.25 5.86 -24.07
N GLN A 421 17.16 5.79 -23.31
CA GLN A 421 16.24 4.64 -23.33
C GLN A 421 15.55 4.47 -24.69
N LEU A 422 15.32 5.57 -25.41
CA LEU A 422 14.82 5.52 -26.78
C LEU A 422 15.89 5.12 -27.81
N ASN A 423 17.16 5.02 -27.41
CA ASN A 423 18.31 4.79 -28.28
C ASN A 423 18.39 5.81 -29.44
N ILE A 424 18.11 7.08 -29.14
CA ILE A 424 18.10 8.17 -30.12
C ILE A 424 19.33 9.05 -29.92
N SER A 425 20.02 9.38 -31.01
CA SER A 425 21.05 10.43 -30.99
C SER A 425 20.41 11.79 -30.70
N PRO A 426 20.97 12.63 -29.81
CA PRO A 426 20.42 13.96 -29.52
C PRO A 426 20.16 14.80 -30.78
N PHE A 427 21.01 14.71 -31.80
CA PHE A 427 20.84 15.44 -33.06
C PHE A 427 19.62 15.01 -33.88
N ALA A 428 19.11 13.79 -33.68
CA ALA A 428 17.94 13.27 -34.38
C ALA A 428 16.61 13.62 -33.68
N ILE A 429 16.65 14.29 -32.51
CA ILE A 429 15.44 14.66 -31.75
C ILE A 429 14.43 15.47 -32.60
N PRO A 430 14.83 16.50 -33.38
CA PRO A 430 13.88 17.23 -34.24
C PRO A 430 13.15 16.33 -35.24
N GLU A 431 13.86 15.39 -35.87
CA GLU A 431 13.27 14.44 -36.82
C GLU A 431 12.34 13.46 -36.12
N LYS A 432 12.74 12.98 -34.94
CA LYS A 432 11.96 12.04 -34.11
C LYS A 432 10.70 12.65 -33.50
N ILE A 433 10.62 13.98 -33.44
CA ILE A 433 9.38 14.69 -33.08
C ILE A 433 8.49 14.82 -34.32
N LYS A 434 9.05 15.12 -35.49
CA LYS A 434 8.31 15.23 -36.76
C LYS A 434 7.69 13.91 -37.20
N ASP A 435 8.41 12.80 -37.03
CA ASP A 435 7.94 11.45 -37.35
C ASP A 435 6.99 10.86 -36.28
N LYS A 436 6.69 11.63 -35.22
CA LYS A 436 5.84 11.24 -34.08
C LYS A 436 6.38 10.07 -33.24
N THR A 437 7.70 9.82 -33.24
CA THR A 437 8.32 8.89 -32.28
C THR A 437 8.39 9.48 -30.86
N ILE A 438 8.68 10.78 -30.76
CA ILE A 438 8.67 11.54 -29.51
C ILE A 438 7.38 12.36 -29.47
N THR A 439 6.42 11.89 -28.67
CA THR A 439 5.13 12.56 -28.46
C THR A 439 4.90 12.84 -26.98
N ARG A 440 3.74 13.42 -26.65
CA ARG A 440 3.29 13.57 -25.26
C ARG A 440 3.23 12.20 -24.56
N GLU A 441 2.74 11.19 -25.25
CA GLU A 441 2.61 9.82 -24.74
C GLU A 441 3.98 9.23 -24.41
N THR A 442 5.02 9.56 -25.17
CA THR A 442 6.41 9.19 -24.85
C THR A 442 6.81 9.74 -23.49
N PHE A 443 6.59 11.02 -23.20
CA PHE A 443 6.89 11.58 -21.87
C PHE A 443 6.08 10.90 -20.76
N SER A 444 4.79 10.65 -20.96
CA SER A 444 3.95 9.93 -19.99
C SER A 444 4.44 8.50 -19.73
N ARG A 445 4.84 7.77 -20.78
CA ARG A 445 5.39 6.42 -20.69
C ARG A 445 6.64 6.35 -19.82
N PHE A 446 7.45 7.40 -19.83
CA PHE A 446 8.68 7.50 -19.03
C PHE A 446 8.49 8.23 -17.69
N GLY A 447 7.25 8.50 -17.26
CA GLY A 447 6.97 9.18 -15.98
C GLY A 447 7.28 10.68 -15.98
N LEU A 448 7.47 11.29 -17.15
CA LEU A 448 7.87 12.69 -17.33
C LEU A 448 6.72 13.60 -17.76
N ALA A 449 5.47 13.17 -17.60
CA ALA A 449 4.28 13.98 -17.90
C ALA A 449 4.30 15.33 -17.16
N THR A 450 4.68 15.35 -15.88
CA THR A 450 4.77 16.59 -15.08
C THR A 450 5.80 17.57 -15.65
N VAL A 451 6.95 17.06 -16.11
CA VAL A 451 7.98 17.87 -16.77
C VAL A 451 7.43 18.49 -18.05
N PHE A 452 6.80 17.67 -18.90
CA PHE A 452 6.23 18.14 -20.16
C PHE A 452 5.09 19.14 -19.97
N GLU A 453 4.10 18.80 -19.14
CA GLU A 453 2.84 19.56 -19.05
C GLU A 453 2.92 20.76 -18.12
N ARG A 454 3.54 20.61 -16.94
CA ARG A 454 3.56 21.66 -15.92
C ARG A 454 4.83 22.50 -15.98
N MET A 455 6.00 21.86 -15.99
CA MET A 455 7.28 22.59 -15.90
C MET A 455 7.54 23.41 -17.17
N TYR A 456 7.22 22.86 -18.34
CA TYR A 456 7.47 23.50 -19.62
C TYR A 456 6.22 23.81 -20.44
N LYS A 457 5.02 23.74 -19.83
CA LYS A 457 3.75 24.17 -20.46
C LYS A 457 3.54 23.58 -21.86
N LYS A 458 3.87 22.30 -22.04
CA LYS A 458 3.76 21.54 -23.29
C LYS A 458 4.68 22.04 -24.42
N ASN A 459 5.77 22.73 -24.08
CA ASN A 459 6.75 23.22 -25.04
C ASN A 459 7.98 22.29 -25.09
N MET A 460 8.03 21.43 -26.11
CA MET A 460 9.12 20.47 -26.31
C MET A 460 10.48 21.15 -26.51
N TYR A 461 10.53 22.32 -27.15
CA TYR A 461 11.80 23.01 -27.36
C TYR A 461 12.44 23.39 -26.03
N HIS A 462 11.70 24.00 -25.11
CA HIS A 462 12.30 24.43 -23.85
C HIS A 462 12.81 23.25 -23.01
N ILE A 463 12.15 22.09 -23.10
CA ILE A 463 12.60 20.86 -22.44
C ILE A 463 13.94 20.40 -23.01
N PHE A 464 14.00 20.22 -24.33
CA PHE A 464 15.20 19.69 -25.00
C PHE A 464 16.35 20.70 -25.02
N ASN A 465 16.07 22.00 -25.18
CA ASN A 465 17.08 23.05 -25.06
C ASN A 465 17.60 23.19 -23.62
N THR A 466 16.81 22.84 -22.60
CA THR A 466 17.35 22.75 -21.23
C THR A 466 18.28 21.56 -21.07
N ALA A 467 17.91 20.40 -21.64
CA ALA A 467 18.71 19.18 -21.55
C ALA A 467 19.97 19.19 -22.43
N TYR A 468 19.91 19.86 -23.57
CA TYR A 468 20.96 20.00 -24.57
C TYR A 468 21.01 21.46 -25.04
N PRO A 469 21.60 22.37 -24.23
CA PRO A 469 21.73 23.76 -24.62
C PRO A 469 22.46 23.92 -25.95
N ASP A 470 21.99 24.86 -26.78
CA ASP A 470 22.59 25.24 -28.06
C ASP A 470 22.66 24.12 -29.12
N HIS A 471 21.95 23.00 -28.93
CA HIS A 471 21.89 21.90 -29.90
C HIS A 471 20.78 22.08 -30.94
N PHE A 472 19.77 22.91 -30.66
CA PHE A 472 18.58 23.03 -31.49
C PHE A 472 18.14 24.49 -31.61
N GLU A 473 17.68 24.88 -32.78
CA GLU A 473 16.97 26.15 -32.94
C GLU A 473 15.48 26.03 -32.60
N PHE A 474 14.85 27.15 -32.23
CA PHE A 474 13.46 27.16 -31.76
C PHE A 474 12.46 26.59 -32.78
N TRP A 475 12.73 26.82 -34.06
CA TRP A 475 11.90 26.35 -35.18
C TRP A 475 12.15 24.89 -35.57
N GLU A 476 13.14 24.20 -35.02
CA GLU A 476 13.43 22.80 -35.37
C GLU A 476 12.50 21.82 -34.66
N ILE A 477 12.03 22.15 -33.45
CA ILE A 477 11.37 21.21 -32.52
C ILE A 477 9.87 21.48 -32.37
N GLY A 478 9.39 22.69 -32.65
CA GLY A 478 8.00 23.04 -32.36
C GLY A 478 7.42 24.18 -33.18
N LYS A 479 6.11 24.39 -33.03
CA LYS A 479 5.40 25.50 -33.66
C LYS A 479 5.80 26.80 -32.96
N VAL A 480 6.58 27.61 -33.64
CA VAL A 480 7.02 28.91 -33.14
C VAL A 480 5.81 29.86 -33.02
N PRO A 481 5.52 30.40 -31.83
CA PRO A 481 4.46 31.39 -31.65
C PRO A 481 4.66 32.59 -32.56
N ALA A 482 3.56 33.18 -33.07
CA ALA A 482 3.65 34.31 -33.99
C ALA A 482 4.45 35.49 -33.39
N GLU A 483 4.33 35.71 -32.09
CA GLU A 483 5.02 36.77 -31.33
C GLU A 483 6.55 36.62 -31.31
N HIS A 484 7.06 35.39 -31.43
CA HIS A 484 8.51 35.16 -31.46
C HIS A 484 9.16 35.82 -32.68
N TRP A 485 8.40 35.93 -33.77
CA TRP A 485 8.81 36.59 -35.02
C TRP A 485 8.66 38.11 -34.98
N ASP A 486 8.06 38.68 -33.93
CA ASP A 486 8.03 40.15 -33.75
C ASP A 486 9.45 40.69 -33.49
N ASN A 487 10.34 39.86 -32.95
CA ASN A 487 11.77 40.16 -32.93
C ASN A 487 12.39 39.80 -34.29
N MET A 488 12.67 40.82 -35.10
CA MET A 488 13.23 40.65 -36.44
C MET A 488 14.60 39.94 -36.44
N LEU A 489 15.35 40.00 -35.34
CA LEU A 489 16.61 39.26 -35.17
C LEU A 489 16.39 37.74 -35.27
N ASN A 490 15.31 37.22 -34.69
CA ASN A 490 14.98 35.80 -34.75
C ASN A 490 14.64 35.38 -36.17
N ALA A 491 13.93 36.24 -36.91
CA ALA A 491 13.59 36.00 -38.30
C ALA A 491 14.85 35.98 -39.18
N TYR A 492 15.82 36.88 -38.97
CA TYR A 492 17.10 36.85 -39.68
C TYR A 492 17.95 35.62 -39.35
N ARG A 493 17.98 35.19 -38.10
CA ARG A 493 18.66 33.95 -37.69
C ARG A 493 18.04 32.72 -38.35
N ALA A 494 16.72 32.65 -38.38
CA ALA A 494 15.99 31.57 -39.05
C ALA A 494 16.27 31.54 -40.56
N SER A 495 16.32 32.69 -41.22
CA SER A 495 16.70 32.78 -42.64
C SER A 495 18.10 32.23 -42.90
N LEU A 496 19.09 32.66 -42.10
CA LEU A 496 20.47 32.19 -42.21
C LEU A 496 20.59 30.68 -41.94
N TRP A 497 19.81 30.16 -40.99
CA TRP A 497 19.77 28.71 -40.73
C TRP A 497 19.24 27.94 -41.94
N VAL A 498 18.17 28.43 -42.61
CA VAL A 498 17.63 27.80 -43.83
C VAL A 498 18.68 27.76 -44.94
N SER A 499 19.41 28.85 -45.17
CA SER A 499 20.43 28.88 -46.22
C SER A 499 21.56 27.88 -45.96
N ARG A 500 22.03 27.78 -44.71
CA ARG A 500 23.06 26.81 -44.31
C ARG A 500 22.58 25.37 -44.50
N LYS A 501 21.30 25.07 -44.19
CA LYS A 501 20.70 23.75 -44.40
C LYS A 501 20.56 23.38 -45.88
N GLU A 502 20.41 24.36 -46.76
CA GLU A 502 20.42 24.18 -48.21
C GLU A 502 21.85 24.22 -48.82
N GLY A 503 22.89 24.37 -47.99
CA GLY A 503 24.30 24.32 -48.41
C GLY A 503 24.91 25.65 -48.85
N PHE A 504 24.26 26.78 -48.57
CA PHE A 504 24.74 28.11 -48.93
C PHE A 504 25.37 28.85 -47.75
N ASP A 505 26.63 29.29 -47.93
CA ASP A 505 27.35 30.14 -46.98
C ASP A 505 27.03 31.63 -47.18
N GLU A 506 27.27 32.46 -46.16
CA GLU A 506 26.94 33.88 -46.09
C GLU A 506 27.49 34.67 -47.28
N LYS A 507 28.71 34.33 -47.71
CA LYS A 507 29.42 35.00 -48.81
C LYS A 507 28.77 34.80 -50.18
N VAL A 508 28.04 33.70 -50.37
CA VAL A 508 27.43 33.32 -51.66
C VAL A 508 25.91 33.55 -51.68
N LEU A 509 25.30 34.02 -50.59
CA LEU A 509 23.85 34.21 -50.49
C LEU A 509 23.28 35.12 -51.57
N LYS A 510 23.96 36.22 -51.87
CA LYS A 510 23.51 37.16 -52.92
C LYS A 510 23.45 36.47 -54.29
N GLN A 511 24.52 35.78 -54.66
CA GLN A 511 24.59 35.03 -55.92
C GLN A 511 23.58 33.88 -55.95
N ALA A 512 23.36 33.18 -54.84
CA ALA A 512 22.40 32.09 -54.74
C ALA A 512 20.94 32.56 -54.89
N ILE A 513 20.61 33.76 -54.41
CA ILE A 513 19.29 34.37 -54.59
C ILE A 513 19.13 34.86 -56.04
N ASP A 514 20.12 35.58 -56.57
CA ASP A 514 20.09 36.14 -57.93
C ASP A 514 20.00 35.04 -59.01
N SER A 515 20.70 33.92 -58.81
CA SER A 515 20.66 32.74 -59.69
C SER A 515 19.45 31.84 -59.49
N ARG A 516 18.54 32.16 -58.54
CA ARG A 516 17.38 31.33 -58.14
C ARG A 516 17.75 29.91 -57.66
N ALA A 517 18.98 29.72 -57.18
CA ALA A 517 19.42 28.48 -56.55
C ALA A 517 18.80 28.33 -55.14
N LEU A 518 18.72 29.43 -54.38
CA LEU A 518 17.96 29.49 -53.13
C LEU A 518 16.56 30.07 -53.41
N ARG A 519 15.51 29.30 -53.10
CA ARG A 519 14.12 29.69 -53.36
C ARG A 519 13.26 29.67 -52.11
N LYS A 520 12.10 30.33 -52.16
CA LYS A 520 11.13 30.40 -51.04
C LYS A 520 10.61 29.03 -50.61
N GLU A 521 10.63 28.04 -51.50
CA GLU A 521 10.25 26.66 -51.23
C GLU A 521 11.14 26.01 -50.16
N ALA A 522 12.39 26.47 -50.00
CA ALA A 522 13.27 26.04 -48.91
C ALA A 522 12.68 26.42 -47.54
N PHE A 523 12.10 27.61 -47.40
CA PHE A 523 11.43 28.02 -46.17
C PHE A 523 10.15 27.21 -45.92
N THR A 524 9.44 26.77 -46.97
CA THR A 524 8.29 25.86 -46.85
C THR A 524 8.71 24.48 -46.37
N LYS A 525 9.80 23.92 -46.92
CA LYS A 525 10.38 22.62 -46.53
C LYS A 525 10.69 22.55 -45.02
N TYR A 526 11.10 23.67 -44.43
CA TYR A 526 11.42 23.75 -43.00
C TYR A 526 10.31 24.37 -42.13
N GLY A 527 9.10 24.59 -42.66
CA GLY A 527 7.96 25.10 -41.88
C GLY A 527 8.05 26.59 -41.50
N LEU A 528 8.90 27.35 -42.19
CA LEU A 528 9.17 28.78 -41.95
C LEU A 528 8.49 29.73 -42.96
N ALA A 529 7.67 29.21 -43.87
CA ALA A 529 6.94 30.01 -44.85
C ALA A 529 6.05 31.10 -44.21
N GLY A 530 5.42 30.83 -43.07
CA GLY A 530 4.60 31.80 -42.34
C GLY A 530 5.42 32.96 -41.77
N MET A 531 6.64 32.68 -41.32
CA MET A 531 7.60 33.69 -40.86
C MET A 531 8.06 34.56 -42.03
N LEU A 532 8.46 33.93 -43.14
CA LEU A 532 8.89 34.63 -44.35
C LEU A 532 7.80 35.58 -44.88
N LYS A 533 6.53 35.14 -44.86
CA LYS A 533 5.39 35.98 -45.23
C LYS A 533 5.17 37.13 -44.26
N LYS A 534 5.20 36.87 -42.94
CA LYS A 534 4.90 37.86 -41.89
C LYS A 534 5.97 38.95 -41.78
N CYS A 535 7.24 38.56 -41.78
CA CYS A 535 8.35 39.45 -41.46
C CYS A 535 8.95 40.11 -42.70
N PHE A 536 8.84 39.47 -43.86
CA PHE A 536 9.57 39.85 -45.06
C PHE A 536 8.70 39.92 -46.33
N ASP A 537 7.36 39.78 -46.22
CA ASP A 537 6.43 39.79 -47.37
C ASP A 537 6.76 38.77 -48.47
N ASN A 538 7.35 37.63 -48.12
CA ASN A 538 7.90 36.63 -49.06
C ASN A 538 9.11 37.08 -49.89
N ASP A 539 9.77 38.17 -49.52
CA ASP A 539 10.97 38.68 -50.18
C ASP A 539 12.25 38.12 -49.53
N LEU A 540 12.97 37.29 -50.28
CA LEU A 540 14.24 36.70 -49.83
C LEU A 540 15.33 37.76 -49.62
N THR A 541 15.33 38.83 -50.42
CA THR A 541 16.31 39.92 -50.30
C THR A 541 16.18 40.64 -48.96
N LYS A 542 14.93 40.86 -48.52
CA LYS A 542 14.65 41.39 -47.18
C LYS A 542 15.03 40.40 -46.09
N ALA A 543 14.74 39.11 -46.28
CA ALA A 543 15.01 38.07 -45.30
C ALA A 543 16.50 37.83 -45.01
N PHE A 544 17.38 38.18 -45.95
CA PHE A 544 18.84 38.06 -45.82
C PHE A 544 19.56 39.41 -45.81
N LEU A 545 18.82 40.52 -45.70
CA LEU A 545 19.35 41.89 -45.85
C LEU A 545 20.61 42.17 -45.00
N PRO A 546 20.69 41.81 -43.70
CA PRO A 546 21.90 42.04 -42.91
C PRO A 546 23.16 41.34 -43.47
N TYR A 547 22.99 40.20 -44.14
CA TYR A 547 24.08 39.35 -44.63
C TYR A 547 24.47 39.66 -46.08
N ILE A 548 23.66 40.44 -46.81
CA ILE A 548 23.88 40.80 -48.22
C ILE A 548 24.37 42.25 -48.37
N LEU A 549 24.34 43.04 -47.29
CA LEU A 549 24.84 44.42 -47.29
C LEU A 549 26.37 44.47 -47.56
N PRO A 550 26.84 45.39 -48.42
CA PRO A 550 28.25 45.42 -48.86
C PRO A 550 29.24 45.90 -47.79
N ASN A 551 28.78 46.49 -46.68
CA ASN A 551 29.63 47.09 -45.64
C ASN A 551 29.28 46.56 -44.25
N ARG A 552 30.29 46.06 -43.51
CA ARG A 552 30.13 45.43 -42.19
C ARG A 552 29.62 46.40 -41.11
N LYS A 553 29.99 47.68 -41.18
CA LYS A 553 29.51 48.73 -40.25
C LYS A 553 28.00 49.01 -40.39
N ASP A 554 27.47 48.91 -41.61
CA ASP A 554 26.05 49.12 -41.88
C ASP A 554 25.20 47.92 -41.41
N SER A 555 25.75 46.70 -41.49
CA SER A 555 25.14 45.50 -40.90
C SER A 555 25.11 45.55 -39.37
N GLU A 556 26.22 45.95 -38.71
CA GLU A 556 26.27 46.08 -37.24
C GLU A 556 25.33 47.18 -36.73
N SER A 557 25.26 48.33 -37.43
CA SER A 557 24.31 49.41 -37.11
C SER A 557 22.84 48.97 -37.28
N LEU A 558 22.52 48.18 -38.32
CA LEU A 558 21.16 47.67 -38.55
C LEU A 558 20.75 46.67 -37.44
N MET A 559 21.67 45.79 -37.04
CA MET A 559 21.43 44.81 -35.98
C MET A 559 21.25 45.47 -34.60
N GLN A 560 21.99 46.56 -34.31
CA GLN A 560 21.79 47.39 -33.12
C GLN A 560 20.45 48.15 -33.16
N ASP A 561 20.08 48.71 -34.32
CA ASP A 561 18.80 49.43 -34.51
C ASP A 561 17.58 48.49 -34.34
N VAL A 562 17.70 47.22 -34.79
CA VAL A 562 16.68 46.17 -34.61
C VAL A 562 16.56 45.72 -33.14
N LEU A 563 17.67 45.60 -32.42
CA LEU A 563 17.68 45.27 -30.99
C LEU A 563 17.03 46.38 -30.15
N LEU A 564 17.30 47.65 -30.50
CA LEU A 564 16.74 48.83 -29.84
C LEU A 564 15.21 48.93 -30.05
N LEU A 565 14.73 48.62 -31.26
CA LEU A 565 13.28 48.53 -31.57
C LEU A 565 12.57 47.48 -30.71
N TYR A 566 13.17 46.30 -30.54
CA TYR A 566 12.59 45.21 -29.74
C TYR A 566 12.46 45.57 -28.25
N ILE A 567 13.46 46.25 -27.67
CA ILE A 567 13.43 46.71 -26.26
C ILE A 567 12.34 47.78 -26.07
N LEU A 568 12.19 48.69 -27.02
CA LEU A 568 11.20 49.77 -26.98
C LEU A 568 9.75 49.26 -27.14
N GLU A 569 9.51 48.20 -27.92
CA GLU A 569 8.16 47.62 -28.08
C GLU A 569 7.69 46.83 -26.85
N LYS A 570 8.63 46.37 -26.00
CA LYS A 570 8.33 45.63 -24.77
C LYS A 570 7.91 46.54 -23.59
N GLN A 571 8.36 47.80 -23.54
CA GLN A 571 8.00 48.74 -22.47
C GLN A 571 6.65 49.46 -22.66
N VAL A 572 5.93 49.21 -23.76
CA VAL A 572 4.60 49.82 -24.03
C VAL A 572 3.44 48.84 -23.80
N ARG A 573 3.70 47.61 -23.32
CA ARG A 573 2.67 46.57 -23.12
C ARG A 573 2.56 46.07 -21.67
N THR A 574 2.30 46.97 -20.72
CA THR A 574 1.81 46.61 -19.37
C THR A 574 0.78 47.59 -18.85
N VAL A 575 -0.25 47.90 -19.64
CA VAL A 575 -1.52 48.44 -19.13
C VAL A 575 -2.63 47.91 -20.02
N ARG A 576 -3.35 46.87 -19.57
CA ARG A 576 -4.75 46.53 -19.92
C ARG A 576 -5.07 45.11 -19.46
N SER A 577 -5.82 44.99 -18.36
CA SER A 577 -7.06 44.19 -18.23
C SER A 577 -7.34 43.87 -16.76
N GLY A 578 -8.40 44.43 -16.20
CA GLY A 578 -8.98 44.01 -14.93
C GLY A 578 -10.49 44.19 -14.98
N ASN A 579 -11.24 43.11 -14.72
CA ASN A 579 -12.66 43.11 -14.38
C ASN A 579 -12.77 42.67 -12.90
N MET A 580 -13.51 43.44 -12.11
CA MET A 580 -13.71 43.30 -10.65
C MET A 580 -15.15 42.90 -10.32
N PRO A 581 -15.42 42.31 -9.13
CA PRO A 581 -16.00 43.07 -8.00
C PRO A 581 -15.43 42.63 -6.62
N VAL A 582 -15.43 43.37 -5.50
CA VAL A 582 -15.94 44.69 -5.10
C VAL A 582 -15.25 45.10 -3.79
N ARG A 583 -14.87 46.38 -3.72
CA ARG A 583 -14.96 47.35 -2.60
C ARG A 583 -15.02 46.81 -1.15
N VAL A 584 -13.86 46.75 -0.49
CA VAL A 584 -13.70 47.17 0.93
C VAL A 584 -12.31 47.81 1.13
N LEU A 585 -11.28 47.32 0.45
CA LEU A 585 -9.90 47.82 0.63
C LEU A 585 -9.53 48.95 -0.34
N GLN A 586 -10.53 49.69 -0.81
CA GLN A 586 -10.37 50.98 -1.50
C GLN A 586 -10.57 52.17 -0.55
N ARG A 587 -10.90 51.95 0.73
CA ARG A 587 -11.22 53.07 1.63
C ARG A 587 -10.16 53.45 2.64
N ILE A 588 -9.16 52.62 2.89
CA ILE A 588 -8.32 52.86 4.07
C ILE A 588 -6.92 53.39 3.74
N PHE A 589 -6.28 53.04 2.60
CA PHE A 589 -4.83 53.35 2.53
C PHE A 589 -4.25 54.26 1.44
N LEU A 590 -4.45 54.14 0.13
CA LEU A 590 -3.56 54.90 -0.78
C LEU A 590 -4.26 55.72 -1.87
N ARG A 591 -5.25 56.54 -1.48
CA ARG A 591 -5.72 57.68 -2.31
C ARG A 591 -4.84 58.95 -2.27
N PRO A 592 -3.80 59.12 -1.43
CA PRO A 592 -2.96 60.32 -1.54
C PRO A 592 -1.79 60.25 -2.55
N LEU A 593 -1.44 59.08 -3.09
CA LEU A 593 -0.20 58.90 -3.89
C LEU A 593 -0.43 58.77 -5.40
N LEU A 594 -1.50 59.37 -5.92
CA LEU A 594 -1.67 59.59 -7.36
C LEU A 594 -2.11 61.02 -7.62
N THR A 595 -1.15 61.94 -7.65
CA THR A 595 -1.16 63.10 -8.55
C THR A 595 0.23 63.74 -8.60
N SER A 596 1.04 63.41 -9.60
CA SER A 596 1.59 64.38 -10.55
C SER A 596 2.58 63.71 -11.50
N PHE A 597 2.64 64.24 -12.71
CA PHE A 597 3.61 63.95 -13.78
C PHE A 597 3.36 62.76 -14.71
N GLU A 598 2.29 62.90 -15.51
CA GLU A 598 2.38 62.62 -16.95
C GLU A 598 2.42 63.94 -17.74
N LYS A 599 3.50 64.14 -18.52
CA LYS A 599 3.54 64.74 -19.88
C LYS A 599 4.98 65.12 -20.22
N GLY A 600 5.68 64.24 -20.95
CA GLY A 600 7.02 64.58 -21.47
C GLY A 600 7.67 63.51 -22.34
N GLN A 601 7.48 62.22 -22.06
CA GLN A 601 8.30 61.19 -22.71
C GLN A 601 7.62 60.39 -23.84
N LEU A 602 6.28 60.38 -23.95
CA LEU A 602 5.59 59.64 -25.03
C LEU A 602 5.80 60.19 -26.46
N ARG A 603 6.05 61.50 -26.62
CA ARG A 603 6.28 62.12 -27.96
C ARG A 603 7.70 61.94 -28.52
N VAL A 604 8.64 61.50 -27.69
CA VAL A 604 10.04 61.27 -28.09
C VAL A 604 10.18 59.85 -28.66
N TYR A 605 9.57 58.86 -28.01
CA TYR A 605 9.59 57.47 -28.45
C TYR A 605 8.90 57.24 -29.81
N ASP A 606 7.77 57.91 -30.10
CA ASP A 606 7.10 57.80 -31.40
C ASP A 606 7.89 58.44 -32.56
N ARG A 607 8.69 59.48 -32.29
CA ARG A 607 9.57 60.10 -33.29
C ARG A 607 10.76 59.21 -33.63
N ILE A 608 11.38 58.59 -32.63
CA ILE A 608 12.48 57.64 -32.83
C ILE A 608 12.00 56.40 -33.60
N ARG A 609 10.82 55.87 -33.25
CA ARG A 609 10.18 54.74 -33.94
C ARG A 609 9.95 55.00 -35.43
N LYS A 610 9.45 56.18 -35.80
CA LYS A 610 9.23 56.55 -37.23
C LYS A 610 10.56 56.73 -37.99
N ARG A 611 11.61 57.22 -37.33
CA ARG A 611 12.92 57.45 -37.95
C ARG A 611 13.66 56.15 -38.29
N ILE A 612 13.60 55.16 -37.40
CA ILE A 612 14.21 53.84 -37.63
C ILE A 612 13.48 53.10 -38.77
N LYS A 613 12.14 53.09 -38.77
CA LYS A 613 11.36 52.48 -39.86
C LYS A 613 11.68 53.08 -41.24
N ARG A 614 11.88 54.41 -41.30
CA ARG A 614 12.26 55.11 -42.53
C ARG A 614 13.66 54.69 -43.02
N ARG A 615 14.63 54.60 -42.12
CA ARG A 615 16.02 54.21 -42.45
C ARG A 615 16.11 52.76 -42.96
N ILE A 616 15.33 51.83 -42.38
CA ILE A 616 15.24 50.43 -42.87
C ILE A 616 14.68 50.38 -44.30
N GLY A 617 13.68 51.20 -44.62
CA GLY A 617 13.14 51.33 -45.98
C GLY A 617 14.15 51.90 -46.98
N GLU A 618 14.89 52.94 -46.61
CA GLU A 618 15.91 53.57 -47.45
C GLU A 618 17.10 52.64 -47.76
N LEU A 619 17.53 51.83 -46.80
CA LEU A 619 18.59 50.85 -46.99
C LEU A 619 18.16 49.68 -47.89
N SER A 620 16.89 49.25 -47.78
CA SER A 620 16.32 48.21 -48.65
C SER A 620 16.26 48.65 -50.12
N LEU A 621 16.00 49.93 -50.38
CA LEU A 621 15.98 50.52 -51.73
C LEU A 621 17.38 50.59 -52.36
N LYS A 622 18.40 50.96 -51.59
CA LYS A 622 19.80 51.00 -52.06
C LYS A 622 20.35 49.64 -52.50
N VAL A 623 19.94 48.55 -51.84
CA VAL A 623 20.37 47.19 -52.20
C VAL A 623 19.66 46.69 -53.46
N ALA A 624 18.45 47.17 -53.74
CA ALA A 624 17.66 46.82 -54.92
C ALA A 624 18.05 47.58 -56.20
N GLY A 625 19.06 48.46 -56.15
CA GLY A 625 19.54 49.21 -57.32
C GLY A 625 18.55 50.24 -57.86
N ARG A 626 17.80 50.93 -56.98
CA ARG A 626 16.99 52.11 -57.32
C ARG A 626 17.40 53.33 -56.51
#